data_AF-K2D6V2-F1
#
_entry.id   AF-K2D6V2-F1
#
_cell.length_a   1.000
_cell.length_b   1.000
_cell.length_c   1.000
_cell.angle_alpha   90.00
_cell.angle_beta   90.00
_cell.angle_gamma   90.00
#
_symmetry.space_group_name_H-M   'P 1'
#
loop_
_entity.id
_entity.type
_entity.pdbx_description
1 polymer ?
#
loop_
_entity_poly.entity_id
_entity_poly.type
_entity_poly.pdbx_seq_one_letter_code
_entity_poly.pdbx_strand_id
1 'polypeptide(L)'
;MRVKCIACISFLFFASQIIAAGPVTHAYLAQKWINSQEHFNKQETDSFIRGTLFPDIRYLGILTRKATHYKGITLKALLRDKSPFSRGKKLHSFIDEKREELVVAWKIYDQLKNIPGQKYRSTFLKLLEDEILYREGNWEEVRTALNVVDDSELACNIKKEDIIKWHKIMQLAFYMPPSSEYLLIDKSLPFMIKQVNGKKFIFNIPIEITREWSVILPKLADNKDMQAYVHNLVKQLNDLWTTKKL
;
A
#
# COMPACT_ATOMS: atom_id res chain seq x y z
N MET A 1 -34.60 43.06 15.78
CA MET A 1 -34.91 41.68 16.25
C MET A 1 -34.07 40.70 15.46
N ARG A 2 -33.24 39.89 16.13
CA ARG A 2 -32.19 39.07 15.51
C ARG A 2 -32.77 37.82 14.84
N VAL A 3 -32.54 37.69 13.54
CA VAL A 3 -32.76 36.44 12.78
C VAL A 3 -31.65 35.46 13.17
N LYS A 4 -32.02 34.33 13.78
CA LYS A 4 -31.10 33.23 14.05
C LYS A 4 -30.90 32.43 12.75
N CYS A 5 -29.83 32.70 12.02
CA CYS A 5 -29.32 31.78 11.00
C CYS A 5 -28.74 30.56 11.70
N ILE A 6 -29.53 29.49 11.79
CA ILE A 6 -29.01 28.14 12.03
C ILE A 6 -28.39 27.71 10.71
N ALA A 7 -27.08 27.93 10.55
CA ALA A 7 -26.32 27.34 9.48
C ALA A 7 -26.29 25.83 9.73
N CYS A 8 -27.05 25.10 8.92
CA CYS A 8 -27.11 23.64 8.93
C CYS A 8 -25.70 23.07 8.75
N ILE A 9 -25.28 22.31 9.76
CA ILE A 9 -24.18 21.36 9.70
C ILE A 9 -24.55 20.31 8.64
N SER A 10 -24.00 20.43 7.45
CA SER A 10 -24.13 19.44 6.39
C SER A 10 -22.89 19.48 5.50
N PHE A 11 -21.74 19.13 6.07
CA PHE A 11 -20.59 18.72 5.26
C PHE A 11 -20.40 17.21 5.41
N LEU A 12 -21.02 16.54 4.45
CA LEU A 12 -20.74 15.22 3.88
C LEU A 12 -19.55 14.46 4.48
N PHE A 13 -19.86 13.29 5.03
CA PHE A 13 -18.95 12.20 5.32
C PHE A 13 -18.16 11.80 4.06
N PHE A 14 -16.91 12.25 3.93
CA PHE A 14 -15.93 11.61 3.05
C PHE A 14 -14.99 10.76 3.89
N ALA A 15 -15.33 9.48 3.97
CA ALA A 15 -14.58 8.44 4.66
C ALA A 15 -13.29 8.12 3.89
N SER A 16 -12.20 8.76 4.28
CA SER A 16 -10.86 8.43 3.84
C SER A 16 -10.37 7.12 4.48
N GLN A 17 -10.26 6.06 3.67
CA GLN A 17 -9.50 4.84 3.99
C GLN A 17 -8.21 4.96 3.19
N ILE A 18 -7.03 4.91 3.79
CA ILE A 18 -5.88 5.55 3.14
C ILE A 18 -4.52 4.80 3.28
N ILE A 19 -4.26 3.90 4.23
CA ILE A 19 -2.98 3.14 4.29
C ILE A 19 -3.21 1.75 4.90
N ALA A 20 -4.20 1.01 4.39
CA ALA A 20 -4.31 -0.44 4.61
C ALA A 20 -3.69 -1.25 3.44
N ALA A 21 -2.92 -0.57 2.58
CA ALA A 21 -2.35 -1.11 1.36
C ALA A 21 -1.08 -1.95 1.62
N GLY A 22 -0.24 -1.53 2.56
CA GLY A 22 1.12 -2.04 2.67
C GLY A 22 1.94 -1.71 1.41
N PRO A 23 2.19 -0.41 1.12
CA PRO A 23 2.80 0.00 -0.15
C PRO A 23 4.30 -0.32 -0.23
N VAL A 24 5.00 -0.49 0.90
CA VAL A 24 6.47 -0.62 0.92
C VAL A 24 6.90 -1.92 0.28
N THR A 25 6.27 -3.04 0.64
CA THR A 25 6.55 -4.36 0.05
C THR A 25 6.37 -4.34 -1.47
N HIS A 26 5.31 -3.69 -1.95
CA HIS A 26 5.04 -3.57 -3.39
C HIS A 26 6.10 -2.71 -4.10
N ALA A 27 6.46 -1.55 -3.55
CA ALA A 27 7.48 -0.70 -4.13
C ALA A 27 8.87 -1.37 -4.13
N TYR A 28 9.22 -2.04 -3.04
CA TYR A 28 10.47 -2.79 -2.89
C TYR A 28 10.59 -3.89 -3.95
N LEU A 29 9.53 -4.68 -4.14
CA LEU A 29 9.48 -5.72 -5.16
C LEU A 29 9.45 -5.15 -6.58
N ALA A 30 8.82 -3.99 -6.79
CA ALA A 30 8.88 -3.28 -8.08
C ALA A 30 10.30 -2.81 -8.42
N GLN A 31 11.06 -2.28 -7.46
CA GLN A 31 12.47 -1.92 -7.67
C GLN A 31 13.30 -3.17 -8.04
N LYS A 32 13.09 -4.30 -7.36
CA LYS A 32 13.74 -5.58 -7.72
C LYS A 32 13.34 -6.08 -9.11
N TRP A 33 12.06 -5.94 -9.48
CA TRP A 33 11.58 -6.26 -10.81
C TRP A 33 12.27 -5.42 -11.87
N ILE A 34 12.27 -4.09 -11.73
CA ILE A 34 12.90 -3.17 -12.68
C ILE A 34 14.37 -3.53 -12.87
N ASN A 35 15.10 -3.73 -11.76
CA ASN A 35 16.53 -4.06 -11.81
C ASN A 35 16.86 -5.42 -12.47
N SER A 36 15.88 -6.33 -12.58
CA SER A 36 16.11 -7.68 -13.08
C SER A 36 15.47 -7.99 -14.42
N GLN A 37 14.38 -7.31 -14.78
CA GLN A 37 13.57 -7.61 -15.98
C GLN A 37 13.50 -6.45 -16.97
N GLU A 38 13.83 -5.24 -16.55
CA GLU A 38 13.55 -4.04 -17.33
C GLU A 38 14.83 -3.26 -17.66
N HIS A 39 14.76 -2.53 -18.77
CA HIS A 39 15.77 -1.55 -19.17
C HIS A 39 15.12 -0.18 -19.31
N PHE A 40 14.29 0.16 -18.33
CA PHE A 40 13.54 1.41 -18.32
C PHE A 40 14.44 2.62 -18.15
N ASN A 41 14.15 3.67 -18.92
CA ASN A 41 14.64 5.00 -18.61
C ASN A 41 13.90 5.56 -17.38
N LYS A 42 14.31 6.74 -16.89
CA LYS A 42 13.73 7.34 -15.67
C LYS A 42 12.21 7.54 -15.76
N GLN A 43 11.70 7.99 -16.91
CA GLN A 43 10.26 8.24 -17.09
C GLN A 43 9.47 6.94 -17.05
N GLU A 44 9.98 5.88 -17.67
CA GLU A 44 9.36 4.56 -17.66
C GLU A 44 9.38 3.93 -16.27
N THR A 45 10.51 4.05 -15.54
CA THR A 45 10.65 3.64 -14.14
C THR A 45 9.63 4.32 -13.25
N ASP A 46 9.49 5.63 -13.36
CA ASP A 46 8.52 6.38 -12.54
C ASP A 46 7.08 6.00 -12.85
N SER A 47 6.77 5.80 -14.15
CA SER A 47 5.45 5.36 -14.60
C SER A 47 5.13 3.95 -14.09
N PHE A 48 6.11 3.05 -14.08
CA PHE A 48 5.98 1.72 -13.52
C PHE A 48 5.75 1.72 -12.00
N ILE A 49 6.51 2.53 -11.26
CA ILE A 49 6.34 2.68 -9.79
C ILE A 49 4.94 3.20 -9.48
N ARG A 50 4.49 4.27 -10.16
CA ARG A 50 3.11 4.79 -10.02
C ARG A 50 2.09 3.70 -10.35
N GLY A 51 2.28 2.98 -11.44
CA GLY A 51 1.44 1.85 -11.84
C GLY A 51 1.36 0.77 -10.76
N THR A 52 2.47 0.45 -10.09
CA THR A 52 2.51 -0.54 -9.01
C THR A 52 1.76 -0.07 -7.77
N LEU A 53 1.83 1.22 -7.43
CA LEU A 53 1.15 1.76 -6.25
C LEU A 53 -0.31 2.15 -6.53
N PHE A 54 -0.68 2.32 -7.80
CA PHE A 54 -1.99 2.81 -8.20
C PHE A 54 -3.17 1.95 -7.74
N PRO A 55 -3.15 0.60 -7.77
CA PRO A 55 -4.37 -0.17 -7.57
C PRO A 55 -5.06 0.06 -6.23
N ASP A 56 -4.30 0.44 -5.21
CA ASP A 56 -4.78 0.72 -3.87
C ASP A 56 -5.37 2.12 -3.69
N ILE A 57 -5.37 2.98 -4.72
CA ILE A 57 -6.13 4.23 -4.76
C ILE A 57 -7.61 4.04 -4.44
N ARG A 58 -8.15 2.82 -4.67
CA ARG A 58 -9.50 2.40 -4.27
C ARG A 58 -9.83 2.68 -2.82
N TYR A 59 -8.85 2.73 -1.93
CA TYR A 59 -9.08 3.01 -0.52
C TYR A 59 -9.67 4.42 -0.31
N LEU A 60 -9.44 5.36 -1.23
CA LEU A 60 -10.13 6.66 -1.24
C LEU A 60 -11.67 6.55 -1.37
N GLY A 61 -12.21 5.36 -1.60
CA GLY A 61 -13.64 5.12 -1.77
C GLY A 61 -14.17 5.49 -3.15
N ILE A 62 -13.27 5.83 -4.08
CA ILE A 62 -13.60 6.31 -5.43
C ILE A 62 -13.69 5.18 -6.47
N LEU A 63 -13.12 4.02 -6.17
CA LEU A 63 -13.09 2.85 -7.06
C LEU A 63 -13.28 1.54 -6.29
N THR A 64 -13.70 0.50 -7.01
CA THR A 64 -13.79 -0.86 -6.46
C THR A 64 -12.49 -1.63 -6.69
N ARG A 65 -12.22 -2.69 -5.90
CA ARG A 65 -11.06 -3.56 -6.13
C ARG A 65 -11.07 -4.18 -7.53
N LYS A 66 -12.25 -4.57 -8.04
CA LYS A 66 -12.40 -5.12 -9.40
C LYS A 66 -12.00 -4.12 -10.49
N ALA A 67 -12.12 -2.83 -10.24
CA ALA A 67 -11.74 -1.80 -11.20
C ALA A 67 -10.21 -1.59 -11.28
N THR A 68 -9.48 -1.93 -10.22
CA THR A 68 -8.05 -1.61 -10.11
C THR A 68 -7.13 -2.82 -10.07
N HIS A 69 -7.64 -3.98 -9.67
CA HIS A 69 -6.88 -5.23 -9.56
C HIS A 69 -7.32 -6.23 -10.61
N TYR A 70 -6.34 -6.96 -11.14
CA TYR A 70 -6.55 -8.07 -12.04
C TYR A 70 -6.51 -9.39 -11.27
N LYS A 71 -7.11 -10.44 -11.82
CA LYS A 71 -7.05 -11.79 -11.25
C LYS A 71 -6.32 -12.73 -12.21
N GLY A 72 -5.60 -13.71 -11.66
CA GLY A 72 -4.93 -14.76 -12.44
C GLY A 72 -3.86 -14.20 -13.37
N ILE A 73 -3.14 -13.17 -12.92
CA ILE A 73 -2.05 -12.60 -13.71
C ILE A 73 -0.93 -13.62 -13.81
N THR A 74 -0.52 -13.94 -15.03
CA THR A 74 0.65 -14.79 -15.27
C THR A 74 1.87 -13.93 -15.56
N LEU A 75 3.06 -14.47 -15.28
CA LEU A 75 4.32 -13.80 -15.61
C LEU A 75 4.41 -13.46 -17.11
N LYS A 76 3.92 -14.36 -17.97
CA LYS A 76 3.84 -14.13 -19.42
C LYS A 76 2.95 -12.95 -19.78
N ALA A 77 1.83 -12.76 -19.06
CA ALA A 77 0.93 -11.63 -19.27
C ALA A 77 1.52 -10.30 -18.79
N LEU A 78 2.37 -10.32 -17.75
CA LEU A 78 3.16 -9.17 -17.31
C LEU A 78 4.14 -8.73 -18.39
N LEU A 79 5.01 -9.65 -18.83
CA LEU A 79 6.10 -9.35 -19.77
C LEU A 79 5.61 -8.87 -21.15
N ARG A 80 4.39 -9.26 -21.56
CA ARG A 80 3.80 -8.84 -22.84
C ARG A 80 3.26 -7.41 -22.83
N ASP A 81 2.99 -6.83 -21.67
CA ASP A 81 2.38 -5.50 -21.59
C ASP A 81 3.43 -4.43 -21.87
N LYS A 82 3.27 -3.64 -22.93
CA LYS A 82 4.26 -2.63 -23.32
C LYS A 82 4.19 -1.34 -22.50
N SER A 83 3.10 -1.08 -21.78
CA SER A 83 2.96 0.13 -20.97
C SER A 83 3.61 -0.08 -19.59
N PRO A 84 4.62 0.73 -19.19
CA PRO A 84 5.22 0.61 -17.86
C PRO A 84 4.18 0.74 -16.74
N PHE A 85 3.27 1.71 -16.83
CA PHE A 85 2.17 1.89 -15.88
C PHE A 85 1.25 0.66 -15.78
N SER A 86 0.77 0.15 -16.93
CA SER A 86 -0.12 -1.02 -16.95
C SER A 86 0.59 -2.27 -16.44
N ARG A 87 1.87 -2.45 -16.78
CA ARG A 87 2.71 -3.53 -16.27
C ARG A 87 2.88 -3.43 -14.76
N GLY A 88 3.12 -2.24 -14.21
CA GLY A 88 3.15 -2.00 -12.77
C GLY A 88 1.84 -2.40 -12.07
N LYS A 89 0.67 -2.02 -12.62
CA LYS A 89 -0.64 -2.41 -12.06
C LYS A 89 -0.84 -3.92 -12.04
N LYS A 90 -0.39 -4.60 -13.10
CA LYS A 90 -0.43 -6.06 -13.17
C LYS A 90 0.54 -6.68 -12.18
N LEU A 91 1.74 -6.10 -12.01
CA LEU A 91 2.74 -6.59 -11.05
C LEU A 91 2.19 -6.52 -9.64
N HIS A 92 1.53 -5.42 -9.27
CA HIS A 92 0.83 -5.31 -8.00
C HIS A 92 -0.14 -6.48 -7.78
N SER A 93 -1.00 -6.75 -8.76
CA SER A 93 -1.98 -7.84 -8.66
C SER A 93 -1.31 -9.22 -8.54
N PHE A 94 -0.20 -9.42 -9.27
CA PHE A 94 0.60 -10.64 -9.20
C PHE A 94 1.25 -10.83 -7.83
N ILE A 95 1.85 -9.77 -7.27
CA ILE A 95 2.45 -9.79 -5.93
C ILE A 95 1.39 -10.12 -4.89
N ASP A 96 0.24 -9.44 -4.92
CA ASP A 96 -0.87 -9.67 -3.98
C ASP A 96 -1.30 -11.15 -3.98
N GLU A 97 -1.48 -11.76 -5.17
CA GLU A 97 -1.85 -13.18 -5.30
C GLU A 97 -0.75 -14.13 -4.79
N LYS A 98 0.50 -13.94 -5.23
CA LYS A 98 1.61 -14.83 -4.88
C LYS A 98 2.03 -14.71 -3.43
N ARG A 99 2.00 -13.51 -2.88
CA ARG A 99 2.24 -13.27 -1.47
C ARG A 99 1.19 -13.99 -0.62
N GLU A 100 -0.09 -13.91 -0.99
CA GLU A 100 -1.16 -14.61 -0.26
C GLU A 100 -1.01 -16.14 -0.31
N GLU A 101 -0.69 -16.71 -1.48
CA GLU A 101 -0.39 -18.14 -1.63
C GLU A 101 0.69 -18.61 -0.64
N LEU A 102 1.80 -17.85 -0.54
CA LEU A 102 2.92 -18.18 0.34
C LEU A 102 2.56 -18.00 1.83
N VAL A 103 1.87 -16.91 2.18
CA VAL A 103 1.41 -16.64 3.56
C VAL A 103 0.53 -17.76 4.09
N VAL A 104 -0.40 -18.25 3.27
CA VAL A 104 -1.28 -19.38 3.61
C VAL A 104 -0.47 -20.68 3.71
N ALA A 105 0.38 -20.96 2.71
CA ALA A 105 1.18 -22.19 2.68
C ALA A 105 2.13 -22.29 3.89
N TRP A 106 2.70 -21.18 4.33
CA TRP A 106 3.63 -21.12 5.47
C TRP A 106 2.93 -20.89 6.81
N LYS A 107 1.58 -20.87 6.84
CA LYS A 107 0.77 -20.72 8.06
C LYS A 107 1.13 -19.47 8.88
N ILE A 108 1.50 -18.38 8.21
CA ILE A 108 1.94 -17.15 8.90
C ILE A 108 0.79 -16.53 9.70
N TYR A 109 -0.45 -16.66 9.22
CA TYR A 109 -1.62 -16.21 9.97
C TYR A 109 -1.80 -16.92 11.32
N ASP A 110 -1.34 -18.16 11.47
CA ASP A 110 -1.43 -18.90 12.73
C ASP A 110 -0.45 -18.35 13.78
N GLN A 111 0.71 -17.85 13.32
CA GLN A 111 1.71 -17.22 14.17
C GLN A 111 1.23 -15.86 14.70
N LEU A 112 0.36 -15.19 13.96
CA LEU A 112 -0.21 -13.89 14.33
C LEU A 112 -1.56 -13.98 15.07
N LYS A 113 -1.96 -15.15 15.56
CA LYS A 113 -3.32 -15.35 16.10
C LYS A 113 -3.70 -14.53 17.35
N ASN A 114 -2.69 -14.00 18.04
CA ASN A 114 -2.85 -13.31 19.31
C ASN A 114 -2.59 -11.79 19.21
N ILE A 115 -2.52 -11.23 18.00
CA ILE A 115 -2.32 -9.79 17.86
C ILE A 115 -3.59 -9.02 18.27
N PRO A 116 -3.45 -7.77 18.78
CA PRO A 116 -4.58 -6.88 18.95
C PRO A 116 -5.34 -6.68 17.65
N GLY A 117 -6.67 -6.69 17.71
CA GLY A 117 -7.48 -6.52 16.52
C GLY A 117 -7.37 -7.71 15.55
N GLN A 118 -7.35 -8.94 16.05
CA GLN A 118 -7.21 -10.20 15.30
C GLN A 118 -7.98 -10.29 13.96
N LYS A 119 -9.18 -9.68 13.86
CA LYS A 119 -9.95 -9.61 12.61
C LYS A 119 -9.26 -8.83 11.48
N TYR A 120 -8.25 -8.03 11.80
CA TYR A 120 -7.43 -7.22 10.89
C TYR A 120 -6.03 -7.80 10.68
N ARG A 121 -5.78 -9.07 11.07
CA ARG A 121 -4.46 -9.72 10.97
C ARG A 121 -3.81 -9.65 9.60
N SER A 122 -4.59 -9.66 8.52
CA SER A 122 -4.03 -9.53 7.18
C SER A 122 -3.44 -8.16 6.92
N THR A 123 -4.08 -7.10 7.41
CA THR A 123 -3.53 -5.75 7.32
C THR A 123 -2.31 -5.61 8.23
N PHE A 124 -2.37 -6.14 9.45
CA PHE A 124 -1.22 -6.15 10.36
C PHE A 124 0.01 -6.80 9.73
N LEU A 125 -0.16 -7.98 9.12
CA LEU A 125 0.94 -8.70 8.49
C LEU A 125 1.56 -7.91 7.33
N LYS A 126 0.74 -7.25 6.49
CA LYS A 126 1.26 -6.36 5.43
C LYS A 126 2.09 -5.21 6.01
N LEU A 127 1.65 -4.63 7.12
CA LEU A 127 2.40 -3.55 7.79
C LEU A 127 3.68 -4.06 8.45
N LEU A 128 3.69 -5.29 8.95
CA LEU A 128 4.89 -5.92 9.50
C LEU A 128 5.93 -6.20 8.40
N GLU A 129 5.48 -6.70 7.25
CA GLU A 129 6.32 -6.86 6.06
C GLU A 129 6.93 -5.52 5.63
N ASP A 130 6.09 -4.50 5.55
CA ASP A 130 6.52 -3.14 5.23
C ASP A 130 7.50 -2.58 6.26
N GLU A 131 7.28 -2.78 7.57
CA GLU A 131 8.18 -2.31 8.63
C GLU A 131 9.59 -2.91 8.50
N ILE A 132 9.66 -4.20 8.17
CA ILE A 132 10.94 -4.90 7.94
C ILE A 132 11.61 -4.35 6.68
N LEU A 133 10.90 -4.30 5.56
CA LEU A 133 11.47 -3.89 4.27
C LEU A 133 11.76 -2.39 4.19
N TYR A 134 11.09 -1.55 4.99
CA TYR A 134 11.29 -0.11 5.02
C TYR A 134 12.77 0.25 5.28
N ARG A 135 13.47 -0.54 6.10
CA ARG A 135 14.87 -0.29 6.44
C ARG A 135 15.85 -0.57 5.30
N GLU A 136 15.40 -1.28 4.27
CA GLU A 136 16.26 -1.77 3.18
C GLU A 136 16.09 -0.99 1.86
N GLY A 137 15.02 -0.21 1.72
CA GLY A 137 14.73 0.46 0.45
C GLY A 137 15.26 1.88 0.36
N ASN A 138 15.46 2.33 -0.88
CA ASN A 138 15.66 3.74 -1.19
C ASN A 138 14.31 4.35 -1.60
N TRP A 139 13.68 5.07 -0.66
CA TRP A 139 12.35 5.61 -0.85
C TRP A 139 12.31 6.98 -1.53
N GLU A 140 13.47 7.62 -1.73
CA GLU A 140 13.52 8.93 -2.39
C GLU A 140 13.04 8.86 -3.84
N GLU A 141 13.45 7.83 -4.58
CA GLU A 141 13.02 7.60 -5.96
C GLU A 141 11.50 7.38 -6.04
N VAL A 142 10.96 6.57 -5.12
CA VAL A 142 9.51 6.30 -5.05
C VAL A 142 8.73 7.58 -4.75
N ARG A 143 9.18 8.38 -3.78
CA ARG A 143 8.55 9.68 -3.47
C ARG A 143 8.63 10.64 -4.65
N THR A 144 9.76 10.68 -5.34
CA THR A 144 9.96 11.54 -6.51
C THR A 144 9.04 11.15 -7.66
N ALA A 145 8.85 9.85 -7.92
CA ALA A 145 7.91 9.36 -8.92
C ALA A 145 6.47 9.82 -8.65
N LEU A 146 6.10 10.05 -7.38
CA LEU A 146 4.78 10.50 -6.94
C LEU A 146 4.60 12.03 -6.95
N ASN A 147 5.56 12.81 -7.45
CA ASN A 147 5.41 14.27 -7.60
C ASN A 147 4.65 14.67 -8.87
N VAL A 148 4.41 13.73 -9.77
CA VAL A 148 3.80 13.96 -11.08
C VAL A 148 2.60 13.02 -11.24
N VAL A 149 1.50 13.56 -11.77
CA VAL A 149 0.34 12.78 -12.22
C VAL A 149 0.60 12.30 -13.65
N ASP A 150 0.58 10.99 -13.87
CA ASP A 150 0.75 10.37 -15.18
C ASP A 150 -0.55 10.43 -16.00
N ASP A 151 -0.45 10.63 -17.32
CA ASP A 151 -1.62 10.57 -18.21
C ASP A 151 -2.32 9.20 -18.15
N SER A 152 -1.57 8.13 -17.86
CA SER A 152 -2.10 6.78 -17.67
C SER A 152 -2.99 6.67 -16.42
N GLU A 153 -2.75 7.49 -15.40
CA GLU A 153 -3.60 7.57 -14.21
C GLU A 153 -4.90 8.30 -14.54
N LEU A 154 -4.82 9.41 -15.29
CA LEU A 154 -5.97 10.17 -15.76
C LEU A 154 -6.88 9.35 -16.70
N ALA A 155 -6.27 8.49 -17.52
CA ALA A 155 -6.98 7.57 -18.41
C ALA A 155 -7.87 6.56 -17.66
N CYS A 156 -7.71 6.41 -16.33
CA CYS A 156 -8.59 5.59 -15.49
C CYS A 156 -9.90 6.30 -15.10
N ASN A 157 -10.20 7.49 -15.67
CA ASN A 157 -11.39 8.30 -15.38
C ASN A 157 -11.51 8.67 -13.90
N ILE A 158 -10.38 8.96 -13.26
CA ILE A 158 -10.29 9.46 -11.88
C ILE A 158 -10.01 10.97 -11.93
N LYS A 159 -10.64 11.73 -11.03
CA LYS A 159 -10.35 13.15 -10.87
C LYS A 159 -8.89 13.36 -10.48
N LYS A 160 -8.24 14.34 -11.12
CA LYS A 160 -6.83 14.66 -10.85
C LYS A 160 -6.57 14.94 -9.37
N GLU A 161 -7.52 15.57 -8.69
CA GLU A 161 -7.44 15.90 -7.27
C GLU A 161 -7.36 14.64 -6.38
N ASP A 162 -8.06 13.58 -6.75
CA ASP A 162 -8.03 12.31 -6.03
C ASP A 162 -6.72 11.56 -6.26
N ILE A 163 -6.14 11.64 -7.46
CA ILE A 163 -4.80 11.09 -7.74
C ILE A 163 -3.74 11.85 -6.94
N ILE A 164 -3.77 13.18 -6.93
CA ILE A 164 -2.85 14.00 -6.13
C ILE A 164 -2.99 13.67 -4.65
N LYS A 165 -4.23 13.48 -4.17
CA LYS A 165 -4.47 13.05 -2.79
C LYS A 165 -3.78 11.72 -2.52
N TRP A 166 -4.03 10.71 -3.35
CA TRP A 166 -3.37 9.39 -3.26
C TRP A 166 -1.84 9.48 -3.25
N HIS A 167 -1.26 10.28 -4.15
CA HIS A 167 0.19 10.49 -4.20
C HIS A 167 0.74 11.07 -2.90
N LYS A 168 0.10 12.10 -2.32
CA LYS A 168 0.52 12.70 -1.04
C LYS A 168 0.53 11.68 0.10
N ILE A 169 -0.44 10.77 0.09
CA ILE A 169 -0.54 9.69 1.07
C ILE A 169 0.61 8.70 0.89
N MET A 170 0.84 8.26 -0.34
CA MET A 170 1.94 7.33 -0.62
C MET A 170 3.27 7.98 -0.25
N GLN A 171 3.49 9.25 -0.59
CA GLN A 171 4.70 9.98 -0.21
C GLN A 171 4.91 9.98 1.31
N LEU A 172 3.85 10.16 2.11
CA LEU A 172 3.94 10.06 3.57
C LEU A 172 4.32 8.65 4.02
N ALA A 173 3.70 7.61 3.42
CA ALA A 173 4.00 6.21 3.73
C ALA A 173 5.46 5.82 3.41
N PHE A 174 6.07 6.53 2.48
CA PHE A 174 7.48 6.38 2.13
C PHE A 174 8.40 7.35 2.89
N TYR A 175 7.87 8.30 3.66
CA TYR A 175 8.65 9.24 4.46
C TYR A 175 9.04 8.69 5.83
N MET A 176 8.26 7.75 6.36
CA MET A 176 8.50 7.14 7.66
C MET A 176 8.04 5.68 7.69
N PRO A 177 8.58 4.85 8.59
CA PRO A 177 8.13 3.46 8.71
C PRO A 177 6.70 3.38 9.25
N PRO A 178 5.96 2.29 8.93
CA PRO A 178 4.57 2.08 9.36
C PRO A 178 4.33 2.33 10.86
N SER A 179 5.23 1.87 11.72
CA SER A 179 5.15 2.06 13.18
C SER A 179 5.09 3.52 13.61
N SER A 180 5.79 4.40 12.89
CA SER A 180 5.88 5.84 13.18
C SER A 180 4.68 6.62 12.65
N GLU A 181 4.08 6.19 11.54
CA GLU A 181 2.87 6.81 11.00
C GLU A 181 1.75 6.83 12.02
N TYR A 182 1.47 5.69 12.65
CA TYR A 182 0.40 5.55 13.64
C TYR A 182 0.57 6.45 14.87
N LEU A 183 1.81 6.80 15.21
CA LEU A 183 2.10 7.73 16.30
C LEU A 183 1.77 9.19 15.92
N LEU A 184 1.80 9.53 14.63
CA LEU A 184 1.51 10.90 14.15
C LEU A 184 0.04 11.14 13.82
N ILE A 185 -0.75 10.09 13.60
CA ILE A 185 -2.11 10.24 13.06
C ILE A 185 -3.04 11.06 13.98
N ASP A 186 -2.84 11.06 15.30
CA ASP A 186 -3.73 11.80 16.21
C ASP A 186 -3.55 13.34 16.19
N LYS A 187 -2.47 13.87 15.60
CA LYS A 187 -2.15 15.32 15.69
C LYS A 187 -2.00 16.06 14.38
N SER A 188 -1.61 15.42 13.27
CA SER A 188 -1.21 16.13 12.05
C SER A 188 -1.94 15.73 10.78
N LEU A 189 -2.76 14.66 10.79
CA LEU A 189 -3.30 14.06 9.55
C LEU A 189 -4.82 13.83 9.63
N PRO A 190 -5.65 14.89 9.71
CA PRO A 190 -7.11 14.77 9.82
C PRO A 190 -7.74 13.95 8.68
N PHE A 191 -7.13 14.01 7.49
CA PHE A 191 -7.62 13.29 6.32
C PHE A 191 -7.40 11.78 6.40
N MET A 192 -6.69 11.23 7.38
CA MET A 192 -6.54 9.78 7.57
C MET A 192 -7.50 9.23 8.62
N ILE A 193 -8.18 10.12 9.35
CA ILE A 193 -9.11 9.76 10.41
C ILE A 193 -10.54 9.90 9.90
N LYS A 194 -11.25 8.77 9.87
CA LYS A 194 -12.70 8.74 9.71
C LYS A 194 -13.34 8.77 11.10
N GLN A 195 -14.36 9.60 11.29
CA GLN A 195 -15.19 9.56 12.49
C GLN A 195 -16.55 8.91 12.20
N VAL A 196 -16.99 7.98 13.05
CA VAL A 196 -18.31 7.33 12.96
C VAL A 196 -18.89 7.24 14.36
N ASN A 197 -20.06 7.84 14.58
CA ASN A 197 -20.74 7.86 15.87
C ASN A 197 -19.80 8.29 17.02
N GLY A 198 -19.04 9.37 16.80
CA GLY A 198 -18.06 9.89 17.76
C GLY A 198 -16.74 9.11 17.85
N LYS A 199 -16.66 7.88 17.32
CA LYS A 199 -15.45 7.05 17.34
C LYS A 199 -14.52 7.35 16.16
N LYS A 200 -13.21 7.38 16.40
CA LYS A 200 -12.17 7.60 15.38
C LYS A 200 -11.68 6.27 14.81
N PHE A 201 -11.50 6.22 13.49
CA PHE A 201 -11.01 5.06 12.76
C PHE A 201 -9.93 5.48 11.77
N ILE A 202 -8.91 4.62 11.67
CA ILE A 202 -7.88 4.68 10.65
C ILE A 202 -8.14 3.47 9.76
N PHE A 203 -8.62 3.69 8.54
CA PHE A 203 -8.89 2.62 7.56
C PHE A 203 -9.93 1.60 8.02
N ASN A 204 -10.95 2.06 8.76
CA ASN A 204 -11.94 1.21 9.43
C ASN A 204 -11.35 0.29 10.52
N ILE A 205 -10.12 0.55 10.96
CA ILE A 205 -9.50 -0.03 12.15
C ILE A 205 -9.62 1.00 13.29
N PRO A 206 -10.13 0.61 14.47
CA PRO A 206 -10.16 1.47 15.65
C PRO A 206 -8.78 2.05 15.95
N ILE A 207 -8.73 3.35 16.27
CA ILE A 207 -7.47 4.06 16.55
C ILE A 207 -6.71 3.44 17.73
N GLU A 208 -7.42 2.84 18.67
CA GLU A 208 -6.86 2.14 19.82
C GLU A 208 -6.03 0.93 19.37
N ILE A 209 -6.56 0.13 18.43
CA ILE A 209 -5.85 -1.03 17.87
C ILE A 209 -4.59 -0.58 17.12
N THR A 210 -4.68 0.47 16.31
CA THR A 210 -3.52 0.98 15.57
C THR A 210 -2.43 1.56 16.47
N ARG A 211 -2.80 2.13 17.62
CA ARG A 211 -1.83 2.58 18.64
C ARG A 211 -1.14 1.40 19.33
N GLU A 212 -1.84 0.30 19.55
CA GLU A 212 -1.18 -0.92 20.02
C GLU A 212 -0.22 -1.47 18.96
N TRP A 213 -0.63 -1.46 17.69
CA TRP A 213 0.22 -1.89 16.58
C TRP A 213 1.50 -1.06 16.45
N SER A 214 1.45 0.26 16.68
CA SER A 214 2.65 1.11 16.61
C SER A 214 3.73 0.72 17.62
N VAL A 215 3.35 0.06 18.72
CA VAL A 215 4.27 -0.46 19.74
C VAL A 215 4.74 -1.88 19.42
N ILE A 216 3.86 -2.70 18.83
CA ILE A 216 4.13 -4.13 18.57
C ILE A 216 4.92 -4.34 17.27
N LEU A 217 4.60 -3.59 16.21
CA LEU A 217 5.25 -3.69 14.90
C LEU A 217 6.78 -3.66 14.97
N PRO A 218 7.44 -2.65 15.59
CA PRO A 218 8.90 -2.60 15.59
C PRO A 218 9.51 -3.79 16.36
N LYS A 219 8.86 -4.25 17.44
CA LYS A 219 9.33 -5.41 18.21
C LYS A 219 9.25 -6.71 17.40
N LEU A 220 8.17 -6.91 16.65
CA LEU A 220 8.03 -8.07 15.76
C LEU A 220 8.91 -7.95 14.53
N ALA A 221 9.18 -6.74 14.03
CA ALA A 221 10.09 -6.52 12.91
C ALA A 221 11.55 -6.89 13.26
N ASP A 222 11.91 -6.81 14.55
CA ASP A 222 13.21 -7.26 15.06
C ASP A 222 13.24 -8.77 15.40
N ASN A 223 12.11 -9.48 15.30
CA ASN A 223 12.07 -10.92 15.52
C ASN A 223 12.72 -11.67 14.35
N LYS A 224 13.67 -12.57 14.65
CA LYS A 224 14.44 -13.31 13.64
C LYS A 224 13.58 -14.18 12.72
N ASP A 225 12.53 -14.81 13.25
CA ASP A 225 11.65 -15.68 12.45
C ASP A 225 10.80 -14.84 11.49
N MET A 226 10.35 -13.65 11.92
CA MET A 226 9.64 -12.71 11.06
C MET A 226 10.55 -12.13 9.98
N GLN A 227 11.78 -11.77 10.31
CA GLN A 227 12.77 -11.34 9.30
C GLN A 227 13.04 -12.45 8.29
N ALA A 228 13.31 -13.67 8.75
CA ALA A 228 13.53 -14.82 7.88
C ALA A 228 12.33 -15.09 6.97
N TYR A 229 11.11 -14.98 7.51
CA TYR A 229 9.87 -15.06 6.74
C TYR A 229 9.84 -14.01 5.61
N VAL A 230 10.03 -12.73 5.93
CA VAL A 230 9.93 -11.64 4.95
C VAL A 230 11.02 -11.75 3.88
N HIS A 231 12.26 -12.07 4.28
CA HIS A 231 13.35 -12.27 3.33
C HIS A 231 13.11 -13.48 2.43
N ASN A 232 12.56 -14.58 2.96
CA ASN A 232 12.19 -15.73 2.15
C ASN A 232 11.01 -15.41 1.21
N LEU A 233 10.02 -14.64 1.66
CA LEU A 233 8.93 -14.14 0.81
C LEU A 233 9.48 -13.37 -0.39
N VAL A 234 10.32 -12.36 -0.12
CA VAL A 234 10.97 -11.55 -1.16
C VAL A 234 11.80 -12.42 -2.10
N LYS A 235 12.60 -13.34 -1.55
CA LYS A 235 13.45 -14.23 -2.34
C LYS A 235 12.61 -15.10 -3.27
N GLN A 236 11.56 -15.76 -2.77
CA GLN A 236 10.69 -16.62 -3.56
C GLN A 236 10.01 -15.83 -4.68
N LEU A 237 9.47 -14.64 -4.38
CA LEU A 237 8.86 -13.79 -5.40
C LEU A 237 9.88 -13.37 -6.46
N ASN A 238 11.08 -12.95 -6.05
CA ASN A 238 12.14 -12.58 -6.97
C ASN A 238 12.62 -13.76 -7.84
N ASP A 239 12.72 -14.95 -7.27
CA ASP A 239 13.11 -16.16 -7.97
C ASP A 239 12.10 -16.53 -9.07
N LEU A 240 10.79 -16.26 -8.88
CA LEU A 240 9.75 -16.55 -9.87
C LEU A 240 9.98 -15.87 -11.22
N TRP A 241 10.53 -14.65 -11.24
CA TRP A 241 10.78 -13.90 -12.48
C TRP A 241 12.25 -13.87 -12.89
N THR A 242 13.21 -14.18 -12.01
CA THR A 242 14.64 -14.23 -12.38
C THR A 242 15.09 -15.59 -12.90
N THR A 243 14.60 -16.69 -12.33
CA THR A 243 15.00 -18.06 -12.74
C THR A 243 14.34 -18.50 -14.04
N LYS A 244 13.14 -17.97 -14.30
CA LYS A 244 12.47 -18.09 -15.59
C LYS A 244 12.98 -17.00 -16.52
N LYS A 245 14.23 -17.13 -16.99
CA LYS A 245 14.63 -16.46 -18.24
C LYS A 245 13.71 -17.02 -19.34
N LEU A 246 12.62 -16.30 -19.61
CA LEU A 246 11.70 -16.53 -20.71
C LEU A 246 12.17 -15.74 -21.93
#